data_AF-A0A955EV82-F1
#
_entry.id   AF-A0A955EV82-F1
#
_cell.length_a   1.000
_cell.length_b   1.000
_cell.length_c   1.000
_cell.angle_alpha   90.00
_cell.angle_beta   90.00
_cell.angle_gamma   90.00
#
_symmetry.space_group_name_H-M   'P 1'
#
loop_
_entity.id
_entity.type
_entity.pdbx_description
1 polymer ?
#
loop_
_entity_poly.entity_id
_entity_poly.type
_entity_poly.pdbx_seq_one_letter_code
_entity_poly.pdbx_strand_id
1 'polypeptide(L)'
;EDGSGLTPDGVALIEEMGKLGVVPDLSHLTPAAFDSVLESHRGLVVASHSNAAAVHAHRRNLSDAQIRAIADRDGLVGIVLYRPFLGEGRVDLETVIRHVDHIVGLVGPDHVGIGSDLDGGFTTDDAPEGIRSVADLPRIGELLLRNGYSDDAVAKILGRSWMRVLEQALPA
;
A
#
# COMPACT_ATOMS: atom_id res chain seq x y z
N GLU A 1 8.30 -15.95 -12.18
CA GLU A 1 8.35 -14.63 -12.84
C GLU A 1 9.77 -14.41 -13.31
N ASP A 2 9.96 -14.02 -14.57
CA ASP A 2 11.27 -13.81 -15.18
C ASP A 2 11.86 -12.41 -14.91
N GLY A 3 11.16 -11.59 -14.12
CA GLY A 3 11.59 -10.23 -13.77
C GLY A 3 11.37 -9.20 -14.87
N SER A 4 10.70 -9.57 -15.96
CA SER A 4 10.43 -8.68 -17.09
C SER A 4 9.41 -7.58 -16.75
N GLY A 5 9.41 -6.53 -17.58
CA GLY A 5 8.43 -5.45 -17.57
C GLY A 5 7.12 -5.84 -18.26
N LEU A 6 6.29 -4.86 -18.56
CA LEU A 6 5.04 -5.13 -19.29
C LEU A 6 5.32 -5.52 -20.74
N THR A 7 4.51 -6.44 -21.26
CA THR A 7 4.44 -6.71 -22.70
C THR A 7 3.80 -5.52 -23.42
N PRO A 8 3.90 -5.42 -24.77
CA PRO A 8 3.19 -4.40 -25.53
C PRO A 8 1.67 -4.38 -25.26
N ASP A 9 1.05 -5.55 -25.14
CA ASP A 9 -0.38 -5.67 -24.78
C ASP A 9 -0.66 -5.18 -23.35
N GLY A 10 0.28 -5.43 -22.42
CA GLY A 10 0.19 -4.92 -21.05
C GLY A 10 0.28 -3.39 -20.99
N VAL A 11 1.17 -2.78 -21.77
CA VAL A 11 1.25 -1.32 -21.91
C VAL A 11 -0.07 -0.75 -22.47
N ALA A 12 -0.60 -1.35 -23.54
CA ALA A 12 -1.87 -0.93 -24.12
C ALA A 12 -3.04 -1.04 -23.11
N LEU A 13 -3.06 -2.09 -22.28
CA LEU A 13 -4.06 -2.24 -21.21
C LEU A 13 -3.96 -1.09 -20.19
N ILE A 14 -2.75 -0.75 -19.74
CA ILE A 14 -2.54 0.34 -18.78
C ILE A 14 -3.00 1.69 -19.35
N GLU A 15 -2.73 1.96 -20.63
CA GLU A 15 -3.21 3.16 -21.30
C GLU A 15 -4.76 3.23 -21.37
N GLU A 16 -5.42 2.11 -21.67
CA GLU A 16 -6.89 2.04 -21.68
C GLU A 16 -7.49 2.17 -20.26
N MET A 17 -6.85 1.57 -19.24
CA MET A 17 -7.24 1.78 -17.84
C MET A 17 -7.22 3.27 -17.48
N GLY A 18 -6.17 3.99 -17.89
CA GLY A 18 -6.06 5.44 -17.70
C GLY A 18 -7.18 6.24 -18.39
N LYS A 19 -7.61 5.84 -19.59
CA LYS A 19 -8.73 6.48 -20.31
C LYS A 19 -10.08 6.24 -19.62
N LEU A 20 -10.24 5.09 -18.95
CA LEU A 20 -11.48 4.67 -18.30
C LEU A 20 -11.58 5.07 -16.83
N GLY A 21 -10.54 5.69 -16.26
CA GLY A 21 -10.48 6.02 -14.83
C GLY A 21 -10.26 4.78 -13.94
N VAL A 22 -9.79 3.67 -14.49
CA VAL A 22 -9.43 2.48 -13.71
C VAL A 22 -8.01 2.67 -13.18
N VAL A 23 -7.86 2.69 -11.85
CA VAL A 23 -6.56 2.91 -11.20
C VAL A 23 -5.68 1.67 -11.28
N PRO A 24 -4.48 1.72 -11.86
CA PRO A 24 -3.53 0.62 -11.80
C PRO A 24 -3.03 0.36 -10.37
N ASP A 25 -3.03 -0.92 -9.99
CA ASP A 25 -2.43 -1.41 -8.74
C ASP A 25 -1.03 -1.99 -9.02
N LEU A 26 -0.05 -1.49 -8.28
CA LEU A 26 1.36 -1.81 -8.41
C LEU A 26 1.82 -2.91 -7.44
N SER A 27 0.94 -3.36 -6.53
CA SER A 27 1.21 -4.54 -5.72
C SER A 27 1.47 -5.76 -6.61
N HIS A 28 2.42 -6.62 -6.19
CA HIS A 28 2.93 -7.80 -6.91
C HIS A 28 3.79 -7.56 -8.15
N LEU A 29 3.84 -6.35 -8.70
CA LEU A 29 4.67 -6.09 -9.85
C LEU A 29 6.17 -6.28 -9.54
N THR A 30 6.89 -6.77 -10.54
CA THR A 30 8.36 -6.69 -10.55
C THR A 30 8.79 -5.21 -10.65
N PRO A 31 10.02 -4.84 -10.26
CA PRO A 31 10.51 -3.48 -10.46
C PRO A 31 10.40 -3.00 -11.91
N ALA A 32 10.71 -3.86 -12.89
CA ALA A 32 10.61 -3.52 -14.30
C ALA A 32 9.15 -3.28 -14.76
N ALA A 33 8.19 -4.07 -14.24
CA ALA A 33 6.78 -3.86 -14.55
C ALA A 33 6.22 -2.61 -13.86
N PHE A 34 6.65 -2.34 -12.63
CA PHE A 34 6.37 -1.09 -11.92
C PHE A 34 6.80 0.12 -12.76
N ASP A 35 8.06 0.13 -13.20
CA ASP A 35 8.60 1.22 -14.03
C ASP A 35 7.84 1.34 -15.37
N SER A 36 7.50 0.21 -16.00
CA SER A 36 6.69 0.19 -17.24
C SER A 36 5.32 0.85 -17.07
N VAL A 37 4.63 0.61 -15.93
CA VAL A 37 3.37 1.30 -15.60
C VAL A 37 3.62 2.79 -15.42
N LEU A 38 4.69 3.16 -14.73
CA LEU A 38 5.01 4.57 -14.53
C LEU A 38 5.34 5.30 -15.84
N GLU A 39 6.00 4.64 -16.78
CA GLU A 39 6.36 5.23 -18.07
C GLU A 39 5.14 5.42 -18.99
N SER A 40 4.18 4.50 -18.95
CA SER A 40 3.00 4.48 -19.84
C SER A 40 1.77 5.20 -19.28
N HIS A 41 1.65 5.33 -17.95
CA HIS A 41 0.53 5.99 -17.30
C HIS A 41 0.97 7.22 -16.52
N ARG A 42 0.19 8.30 -16.57
CA ARG A 42 0.45 9.56 -15.85
C ARG A 42 -0.56 9.84 -14.74
N GLY A 43 -1.67 9.10 -14.69
CA GLY A 43 -2.70 9.28 -13.68
C GLY A 43 -2.36 8.62 -12.34
N LEU A 44 -3.39 8.53 -11.49
CA LEU A 44 -3.31 7.86 -10.20
C LEU A 44 -2.81 6.43 -10.33
N VAL A 45 -2.02 6.00 -9.35
CA VAL A 45 -1.62 4.61 -9.14
C VAL A 45 -1.70 4.31 -7.65
N VAL A 46 -1.89 3.05 -7.29
CA VAL A 46 -1.83 2.60 -5.89
C VAL A 46 -0.91 1.40 -5.77
N ALA A 47 -0.43 1.13 -4.56
CA ALA A 47 -0.07 -0.23 -4.17
C ALA A 47 -1.06 -0.66 -3.10
N SER A 48 -2.04 -1.48 -3.47
CA SER A 48 -3.20 -1.73 -2.62
C SER A 48 -2.87 -2.50 -1.35
N HIS A 49 -1.82 -3.33 -1.38
CA HIS A 49 -1.30 -4.09 -0.26
C HIS A 49 0.22 -4.31 -0.39
N SER A 50 1.01 -3.46 0.26
CA SER A 50 2.48 -3.48 0.27
C SER A 50 3.04 -2.78 1.51
N ASN A 51 4.29 -3.07 1.84
CA ASN A 51 5.00 -2.49 2.99
C ASN A 51 6.32 -1.82 2.55
N ALA A 52 7.03 -1.19 3.49
CA ALA A 52 8.31 -0.53 3.24
C ALA A 52 9.53 -1.47 3.37
N ALA A 53 10.36 -1.53 2.32
CA ALA A 53 11.56 -2.35 2.28
C ALA A 53 12.66 -1.87 3.25
N ALA A 54 12.67 -0.59 3.59
CA ALA A 54 13.58 -0.01 4.58
C ALA A 54 13.31 -0.52 6.01
N VAL A 55 12.08 -0.94 6.31
CA VAL A 55 11.69 -1.50 7.62
C VAL A 55 11.91 -3.02 7.64
N HIS A 56 11.53 -3.71 6.57
CA HIS A 56 11.82 -5.13 6.39
C HIS A 56 12.15 -5.42 4.92
N ALA A 57 13.39 -5.86 4.67
CA ALA A 57 13.87 -6.15 3.33
C ALA A 57 13.24 -7.43 2.78
N HIS A 58 12.13 -7.27 2.07
CA HIS A 58 11.41 -8.38 1.44
C HIS A 58 11.05 -8.00 -0.01
N ARG A 59 11.12 -8.95 -0.94
CA ARG A 59 10.87 -8.71 -2.38
C ARG A 59 9.48 -8.15 -2.72
N ARG A 60 8.53 -8.28 -1.79
CA ARG A 60 7.15 -7.75 -1.91
C ARG A 60 6.99 -6.34 -1.33
N ASN A 61 8.02 -5.82 -0.67
CA ASN A 61 8.03 -4.50 -0.08
C ASN A 61 8.63 -3.48 -1.05
N LEU A 62 8.08 -2.28 -1.02
CA LEU A 62 8.45 -1.18 -1.89
C LEU A 62 9.69 -0.48 -1.37
N SER A 63 10.58 -0.09 -2.29
CA SER A 63 11.65 0.85 -1.98
C SER A 63 11.09 2.26 -1.71
N ASP A 64 11.86 3.09 -1.00
CA ASP A 64 11.50 4.49 -0.76
C ASP A 64 11.29 5.29 -2.05
N ALA A 65 12.00 4.92 -3.13
CA ALA A 65 11.83 5.54 -4.44
C ALA A 65 10.46 5.19 -5.05
N GLN A 66 10.05 3.93 -4.97
CA GLN A 66 8.73 3.48 -5.43
C GLN A 66 7.60 4.11 -4.61
N ILE A 67 7.77 4.21 -3.29
CA ILE A 67 6.81 4.87 -2.39
C ILE A 67 6.61 6.34 -2.79
N ARG A 68 7.71 7.09 -3.01
CA ARG A 68 7.62 8.47 -3.48
C ARG A 68 6.98 8.57 -4.85
N ALA A 69 7.33 7.69 -5.78
CA ALA A 69 6.76 7.71 -7.13
C ALA A 69 5.23 7.46 -7.16
N ILE A 70 4.71 6.66 -6.22
CA ILE A 70 3.27 6.49 -6.01
C ILE A 70 2.67 7.80 -5.47
N ALA A 71 3.27 8.40 -4.44
CA ALA A 71 2.77 9.63 -3.84
C ALA A 71 2.84 10.84 -4.77
N ASP A 72 3.87 10.94 -5.62
CA ASP A 72 4.01 11.98 -6.65
C ASP A 72 2.85 11.98 -7.66
N ARG A 73 2.09 10.89 -7.72
CA ARG A 73 0.88 10.73 -8.54
C ARG A 73 -0.40 10.84 -7.72
N ASP A 74 -0.32 11.45 -6.55
CA ASP A 74 -1.38 11.51 -5.55
C ASP A 74 -1.93 10.13 -5.13
N GLY A 75 -1.12 9.08 -5.33
CA GLY A 75 -1.47 7.70 -5.07
C GLY A 75 -1.44 7.34 -3.59
N LEU A 76 -1.58 6.05 -3.30
CA LEU A 76 -1.58 5.52 -1.94
C LEU A 76 -0.89 4.17 -1.84
N VAL A 77 -0.22 3.92 -0.71
CA VAL A 77 0.27 2.60 -0.29
C VAL A 77 -0.59 2.06 0.84
N GLY A 78 -1.24 0.91 0.60
CA GLY A 78 -2.00 0.17 1.60
C GLY A 78 -1.10 -0.78 2.38
N ILE A 79 -0.99 -0.60 3.69
CA ILE A 79 -0.18 -1.46 4.56
C ILE A 79 -0.80 -2.86 4.65
N VAL A 80 -0.01 -3.87 4.26
CA VAL A 80 -0.44 -5.26 4.26
C VAL A 80 -0.15 -5.96 5.57
N LEU A 81 -1.14 -6.71 6.08
CA LEU A 81 -1.11 -7.37 7.38
C LEU A 81 -0.64 -8.83 7.28
N TYR A 82 0.30 -9.10 6.37
CA TYR A 82 0.89 -10.42 6.19
C TYR A 82 2.27 -10.47 6.87
N ARG A 83 2.40 -11.28 7.92
CA ARG A 83 3.58 -11.36 8.80
C ARG A 83 4.90 -11.48 8.03
N PRO A 84 5.04 -12.37 7.03
CA PRO A 84 6.30 -12.50 6.30
C PRO A 84 6.73 -11.24 5.54
N PHE A 85 5.83 -10.28 5.31
CA PHE A 85 6.16 -9.00 4.66
C PHE A 85 6.37 -7.87 5.68
N LEU A 86 6.00 -8.08 6.94
CA LEU A 86 6.10 -7.10 8.02
C LEU A 86 7.42 -7.20 8.77
N GLY A 87 7.96 -8.40 8.95
CA GLY A 87 9.21 -8.57 9.69
C GLY A 87 9.53 -9.99 10.09
N GLU A 88 10.58 -10.13 10.88
CA GLU A 88 11.04 -11.40 11.45
C GLU A 88 10.82 -11.43 12.96
N GLY A 89 10.75 -12.64 13.52
CA GLY A 89 10.55 -12.85 14.95
C GLY A 89 9.13 -12.48 15.38
N ARG A 90 9.03 -11.67 16.44
CA ARG A 90 7.73 -11.21 16.94
C ARG A 90 7.18 -10.12 16.03
N VAL A 91 6.07 -10.42 15.36
CA VAL A 91 5.36 -9.50 14.45
C VAL A 91 3.99 -9.20 15.05
N ASP A 92 3.82 -8.00 15.58
CA ASP A 92 2.60 -7.49 16.21
C ASP A 92 2.20 -6.12 15.63
N LEU A 93 1.20 -5.48 16.24
CA LEU A 93 0.72 -4.16 15.79
C LEU A 93 1.82 -3.09 15.80
N GLU A 94 2.81 -3.14 16.69
CA GLU A 94 3.93 -2.17 16.67
C GLU A 94 4.78 -2.33 15.41
N THR A 95 4.95 -3.56 14.91
CA THR A 95 5.61 -3.79 13.63
C THR A 95 4.82 -3.18 12.46
N VAL A 96 3.48 -3.23 12.51
CA VAL A 96 2.62 -2.53 11.53
C VAL A 96 2.85 -1.02 11.60
N ILE A 97 2.88 -0.43 12.80
CA ILE A 97 3.11 1.01 12.98
C ILE A 97 4.48 1.44 12.47
N ARG A 98 5.54 0.63 12.63
CA ARG A 98 6.86 0.97 12.05
C ARG A 98 6.82 1.17 10.53
N HIS A 99 6.02 0.37 9.82
CA HIS A 99 5.82 0.57 8.38
C HIS A 99 5.01 1.84 8.10
N VAL A 100 3.94 2.09 8.86
CA VAL A 100 3.16 3.32 8.74
C VAL A 100 4.05 4.55 8.97
N ASP A 101 4.81 4.59 10.08
CA ASP A 101 5.72 5.69 10.44
C ASP A 101 6.73 5.98 9.35
N HIS A 102 7.34 4.94 8.80
CA HIS A 102 8.31 5.10 7.71
C HIS A 102 7.67 5.74 6.48
N ILE A 103 6.53 5.22 6.02
CA ILE A 103 5.86 5.75 4.82
C ILE A 103 5.30 7.15 5.07
N VAL A 104 4.66 7.39 6.22
CA VAL A 104 4.19 8.73 6.62
C VAL A 104 5.35 9.72 6.69
N GLY A 105 6.51 9.32 7.22
CA GLY A 105 7.71 10.16 7.25
C GLY A 105 8.26 10.51 5.86
N LEU A 106 8.00 9.67 4.86
CA LEU A 106 8.43 9.90 3.47
C LEU A 106 7.46 10.79 2.68
N VAL A 107 6.17 10.53 2.78
CA VAL A 107 5.15 11.08 1.86
C VAL A 107 3.94 11.70 2.57
N GLY A 108 3.83 11.57 3.89
CA GLY A 108 2.70 12.08 4.67
C GLY A 108 1.51 11.10 4.76
N PRO A 109 0.56 11.36 5.68
CA PRO A 109 -0.55 10.44 5.98
C PRO A 109 -1.61 10.36 4.87
N ASP A 110 -1.64 11.33 3.96
CA ASP A 110 -2.57 11.36 2.83
C ASP A 110 -2.31 10.23 1.80
N HIS A 111 -1.13 9.61 1.84
CA HIS A 111 -0.71 8.56 0.89
C HIS A 111 -0.54 7.18 1.54
N VAL A 112 -1.07 7.00 2.76
CA VAL A 112 -1.03 5.74 3.49
C VAL A 112 -2.45 5.28 3.80
N GLY A 113 -2.70 3.98 3.62
CA GLY A 113 -3.97 3.33 3.96
C GLY A 113 -3.74 1.96 4.58
N ILE A 114 -4.82 1.28 4.95
CA ILE A 114 -4.80 -0.15 5.29
C ILE A 114 -5.14 -0.97 4.04
N GLY A 115 -4.27 -1.93 3.72
CA GLY A 115 -4.39 -2.85 2.60
C GLY A 115 -4.33 -4.28 3.09
N SER A 116 -5.30 -4.67 3.92
CA SER A 116 -5.09 -5.76 4.89
C SER A 116 -4.71 -7.11 4.30
N ASP A 117 -5.20 -7.40 3.09
CA ASP A 117 -5.10 -8.70 2.42
C ASP A 117 -5.70 -9.87 3.24
N LEU A 118 -6.54 -9.56 4.25
CA LEU A 118 -7.29 -10.57 4.98
C LEU A 118 -8.17 -11.37 4.01
N ASP A 119 -8.23 -12.69 4.20
CA ASP A 119 -8.80 -13.68 3.27
C ASP A 119 -8.06 -13.85 1.92
N GLY A 120 -6.90 -13.20 1.74
CA GLY A 120 -6.04 -13.27 0.55
C GLY A 120 -5.23 -14.57 0.37
N GLY A 121 -5.59 -15.63 1.10
CA GLY A 121 -4.91 -16.94 1.02
C GLY A 121 -3.91 -17.23 2.14
N PHE A 122 -3.91 -16.43 3.21
CA PHE A 122 -3.17 -16.71 4.44
C PHE A 122 -4.09 -16.82 5.65
N THR A 123 -3.62 -17.48 6.70
CA THR A 123 -4.39 -17.76 7.91
C THR A 123 -4.23 -16.68 8.96
N THR A 124 -5.03 -16.72 10.03
CA THR A 124 -4.84 -15.82 11.18
C THR A 124 -3.46 -15.94 11.82
N ASP A 125 -2.80 -17.09 11.69
CA ASP A 125 -1.45 -17.30 12.23
C ASP A 125 -0.40 -16.52 11.41
N ASP A 126 -0.73 -16.19 10.16
CA ASP A 126 0.09 -15.38 9.27
C ASP A 126 -0.23 -13.88 9.37
N ALA A 127 -1.20 -13.46 10.19
CA ALA A 127 -1.54 -12.06 10.46
C ALA A 127 -0.88 -11.57 11.77
N PRO A 128 -0.41 -10.31 11.88
CA PRO A 128 0.31 -9.80 13.05
C PRO A 128 -0.46 -10.04 14.36
N GLU A 129 0.27 -10.25 15.46
CA GLU A 129 -0.35 -10.46 16.77
C GLU A 129 -1.27 -9.29 17.11
N GLY A 130 -2.51 -9.63 17.48
CA GLY A 130 -3.55 -8.66 17.74
C GLY A 130 -4.53 -8.44 16.60
N ILE A 131 -4.30 -9.02 15.42
CA ILE A 131 -5.26 -9.11 14.32
C ILE A 131 -5.69 -10.58 14.15
N ARG A 132 -6.95 -10.88 14.41
CA ARG A 132 -7.54 -12.21 14.19
C ARG A 132 -8.66 -12.17 13.15
N SER A 133 -9.24 -11.00 12.93
CA SER A 133 -10.31 -10.77 11.97
C SER A 133 -10.34 -9.30 11.55
N VAL A 134 -11.16 -8.99 10.56
CA VAL A 134 -11.45 -7.61 10.14
C VAL A 134 -11.97 -6.73 11.30
N ALA A 135 -12.58 -7.32 12.33
CA ALA A 135 -13.07 -6.59 13.50
C ALA A 135 -11.94 -6.01 14.37
N ASP A 136 -10.70 -6.48 14.19
CA ASP A 136 -9.54 -6.01 14.94
C ASP A 136 -8.82 -4.82 14.27
N LEU A 137 -9.19 -4.43 13.03
CA LEU A 137 -8.57 -3.30 12.33
C LEU A 137 -8.63 -1.96 13.10
N PRO A 138 -9.70 -1.62 13.85
CA PRO A 138 -9.72 -0.40 14.66
C PRO A 138 -8.59 -0.30 15.70
N ARG A 139 -8.00 -1.44 16.12
CA ARG A 139 -6.87 -1.47 17.06
C ARG A 139 -5.62 -0.80 16.50
N ILE A 140 -5.45 -0.76 15.17
CA ILE A 140 -4.38 -0.01 14.52
C ILE A 140 -4.57 1.49 14.78
N GLY A 141 -5.80 1.99 14.64
CA GLY A 141 -6.14 3.38 14.95
C GLY A 141 -5.90 3.76 16.41
N GLU A 142 -6.31 2.90 17.33
CA GLU A 142 -6.04 3.09 18.77
C GLU A 142 -4.54 3.18 19.05
N LEU A 143 -3.72 2.37 18.38
CA LEU A 143 -2.28 2.38 18.56
C LEU A 143 -1.62 3.60 17.92
N LEU A 144 -2.08 4.05 16.74
CA LEU A 144 -1.62 5.30 16.12
C LEU A 144 -1.87 6.50 17.04
N LEU A 145 -3.06 6.61 17.65
CA LEU A 145 -3.38 7.66 18.62
C LEU A 145 -2.43 7.63 19.81
N ARG A 146 -2.14 6.45 20.36
CA ARG A 146 -1.17 6.28 21.47
C ARG A 146 0.25 6.68 21.09
N ASN A 147 0.60 6.56 19.81
CA ASN A 147 1.89 6.97 19.25
C ASN A 147 1.92 8.44 18.79
N GLY A 148 0.89 9.24 19.12
CA GLY A 148 0.89 10.69 18.93
C GLY A 148 0.40 11.17 17.57
N TYR A 149 -0.19 10.30 16.75
CA TYR A 149 -0.91 10.73 15.55
C TYR A 149 -2.14 11.56 15.94
N SER A 150 -2.43 12.60 15.15
CA SER A 150 -3.67 13.35 15.29
C SER A 150 -4.87 12.53 14.83
N ASP A 151 -6.07 12.87 15.34
CA ASP A 151 -7.32 12.25 14.87
C ASP A 151 -7.48 12.34 13.35
N ASP A 152 -7.03 13.45 12.74
CA ASP A 152 -7.06 13.64 11.28
C ASP A 152 -6.15 12.64 10.56
N ALA A 153 -4.90 12.48 11.02
CA ALA A 153 -3.98 11.53 10.42
C ALA A 153 -4.46 10.07 10.58
N VAL A 154 -5.05 9.73 11.74
CA VAL A 154 -5.66 8.41 11.96
C VAL A 154 -6.84 8.20 11.02
N ALA A 155 -7.73 9.18 10.85
CA ALA A 155 -8.86 9.07 9.94
C ALA A 155 -8.42 8.92 8.47
N LYS A 156 -7.33 9.58 8.08
CA LYS A 156 -6.66 9.41 6.78
C LYS A 156 -6.21 7.97 6.56
N ILE A 157 -5.36 7.46 7.45
CA ILE A 157 -4.77 6.11 7.36
C ILE A 157 -5.85 5.02 7.41
N LEU A 158 -6.89 5.18 8.24
CA LEU A 158 -7.94 4.17 8.35
C LEU A 158 -8.94 4.19 7.19
N GLY A 159 -8.99 5.24 6.36
CA GLY A 159 -9.89 5.22 5.21
C GLY A 159 -10.04 6.50 4.41
N ARG A 160 -9.86 7.71 4.98
CA ARG A 160 -10.08 8.94 4.18
C ARG A 160 -9.09 9.07 3.02
N SER A 161 -7.88 8.56 3.15
CA SER A 161 -6.91 8.56 2.05
C SER A 161 -7.34 7.62 0.93
N TRP A 162 -7.92 6.45 1.26
CA TRP A 162 -8.54 5.57 0.28
C TRP A 162 -9.74 6.22 -0.40
N MET A 163 -10.63 6.85 0.36
CA MET A 163 -11.80 7.56 -0.19
C MET A 163 -11.38 8.65 -1.17
N ARG A 164 -10.35 9.45 -0.84
CA ARG A 164 -9.78 10.46 -1.73
C ARG A 164 -9.36 9.85 -3.08
N VAL A 165 -8.57 8.77 -3.06
CA VAL A 165 -8.10 8.11 -4.28
C VAL A 165 -9.26 7.56 -5.11
N LEU A 166 -10.23 6.90 -4.46
CA LEU A 166 -11.39 6.34 -5.14
C LEU A 166 -12.28 7.42 -5.76
N GLU A 167 -12.53 8.52 -5.04
CA GLU A 167 -13.31 9.66 -5.53
C GLU A 167 -12.66 10.35 -6.72
N GLN A 168 -11.33 10.52 -6.70
CA GLN A 168 -10.58 11.10 -7.82
C GLN A 168 -10.56 10.20 -9.06
N ALA A 169 -10.78 8.89 -8.91
CA ALA A 169 -10.85 7.94 -10.01
C ALA A 169 -12.23 7.86 -10.67
N LEU A 170 -13.28 8.40 -10.04
CA LEU A 170 -14.62 8.40 -10.61
C LEU A 170 -14.69 9.31 -11.84
N PRO A 171 -15.51 8.95 -12.85
CA PRO A 171 -15.80 9.85 -13.97
C PRO A 171 -16.36 11.19 -13.47
N ALA A 172 -15.93 12.28 -14.11
CA ALA A 172 -16.44 13.64 -13.85
C ALA A 172 -17.91 13.80 -14.29
#